data_AF-A0A3S4UQF7-F1
#
_entry.id   AF-A0A3S4UQF7-F1
#
_cell.length_a   1.000
_cell.length_b   1.000
_cell.length_c   1.000
_cell.angle_alpha   90.00
_cell.angle_beta   90.00
_cell.angle_gamma   90.00
#
_symmetry.space_group_name_H-M   'P 1'
#
loop_
_entity.id
_entity.type
_entity.pdbx_description
1 polymer ?
#
loop_
_entity_poly.entity_id
_entity_poly.type
_entity_poly.pdbx_seq_one_letter_code
_entity_poly.pdbx_strand_id
1 'polypeptide(L)'
;MASNFNEKTRVQVPAVVHLCRLGYQFLSLKQANWDIATNIFTDIFKQAVAKINPNSTALEIEQELRDLSISLKNEDLGKAFYQRLVQTGGVRLIDFDNIENNQFHVVQELTCGDKEGDNFRPDITLLINGLPLVFLEVKRPNNPKGLIAEAERMEYRCQKAAFRPYLNATQLMIFLIIRNILNLILIKLKGRFMPR
;
A
#
# COMPACT_ATOMS: atom_id res chain seq x y z
N MET A 1 -26.04 -18.26 16.75
CA MET A 1 -25.45 -17.69 15.51
C MET A 1 -25.06 -16.23 15.76
N ALA A 2 -23.91 -15.98 16.41
CA ALA A 2 -23.54 -14.63 16.87
C ALA A 2 -22.02 -14.39 16.85
N SER A 3 -21.32 -14.72 15.75
CA SER A 3 -19.85 -14.58 15.66
C SER A 3 -19.35 -13.69 14.52
N ASN A 4 -20.21 -13.09 13.70
CA ASN A 4 -19.80 -12.24 12.57
C ASN A 4 -19.80 -10.72 12.85
N PHE A 5 -20.09 -10.27 14.07
CA PHE A 5 -19.81 -8.88 14.51
C PHE A 5 -18.32 -8.71 14.88
N ASN A 6 -17.46 -9.28 14.03
CA ASN A 6 -16.02 -9.44 14.15
C ASN A 6 -15.29 -8.13 13.78
N GLU A 7 -14.01 -8.02 14.08
CA GLU A 7 -13.11 -6.86 13.90
C GLU A 7 -13.33 -6.08 12.60
N LYS A 8 -13.57 -6.81 11.51
CA LYS A 8 -13.96 -6.30 10.19
C LYS A 8 -15.06 -5.22 10.23
N THR A 9 -16.21 -5.51 10.82
CA THR A 9 -17.37 -4.60 10.79
C THR A 9 -17.22 -3.43 11.78
N ARG A 10 -16.44 -3.61 12.85
CA ARG A 10 -16.30 -2.62 13.94
C ARG A 10 -15.11 -1.67 13.79
N VAL A 11 -14.12 -2.04 12.97
CA VAL A 11 -12.85 -1.32 12.88
C VAL A 11 -12.46 -1.07 11.41
N GLN A 12 -12.31 -2.13 10.62
CA GLN A 12 -11.84 -2.02 9.23
C GLN A 12 -12.84 -1.26 8.33
N VAL A 13 -14.12 -1.61 8.38
CA VAL A 13 -15.16 -0.94 7.58
C VAL A 13 -15.27 0.55 7.94
N PRO A 14 -15.37 0.95 9.23
CA PRO A 14 -15.33 2.37 9.60
C PRO A 14 -14.09 3.12 9.12
N ALA A 15 -12.90 2.52 9.20
CA ALA A 15 -11.67 3.14 8.68
C ALA A 15 -11.72 3.37 7.17
N VAL A 16 -12.21 2.39 6.41
CA VAL A 16 -12.37 2.55 4.95
C VAL A 16 -13.42 3.60 4.61
N VAL A 17 -14.57 3.62 5.30
CA VAL A 17 -15.59 4.66 5.12
C VAL A 17 -15.01 6.05 5.41
N HIS A 18 -14.16 6.17 6.44
CA HIS A 18 -13.48 7.43 6.74
C HIS A 18 -12.50 7.84 5.64
N LEU A 19 -11.68 6.92 5.14
CA LEU A 19 -10.78 7.17 4.00
C LEU A 19 -11.55 7.60 2.74
N CYS A 20 -12.70 6.97 2.47
CA CYS A 20 -13.55 7.39 1.36
C CYS A 20 -14.07 8.82 1.51
N ARG A 21 -14.39 9.26 2.73
CA ARG A 21 -14.78 10.66 3.01
C ARG A 21 -13.62 11.64 2.82
N LEU A 22 -12.37 11.18 2.92
CA LEU A 22 -11.17 11.96 2.65
C LEU A 22 -10.79 11.97 1.16
N GLY A 23 -11.59 11.38 0.27
CA GLY A 23 -11.38 11.40 -1.18
C GLY A 23 -10.76 10.12 -1.76
N TYR A 24 -10.48 9.09 -0.96
CA TYR A 24 -10.04 7.80 -1.48
C TYR A 24 -11.20 7.07 -2.17
N GLN A 25 -10.93 6.45 -3.32
CA GLN A 25 -11.88 5.61 -4.00
C GLN A 25 -11.74 4.16 -3.54
N PHE A 26 -12.84 3.53 -3.09
CA PHE A 26 -12.81 2.11 -2.74
C PHE A 26 -12.63 1.26 -4.00
N LEU A 27 -11.62 0.40 -4.00
CA LEU A 27 -11.31 -0.47 -5.12
C LEU A 27 -11.55 -1.94 -4.75
N SER A 28 -12.51 -2.55 -5.44
CA SER A 28 -12.90 -3.95 -5.23
C SER A 28 -11.96 -4.91 -5.96
N LEU A 29 -11.34 -5.82 -5.21
CA LEU A 29 -10.46 -6.87 -5.77
C LEU A 29 -11.17 -7.84 -6.73
N LYS A 30 -12.50 -7.91 -6.72
CA LYS A 30 -13.25 -8.80 -7.63
C LYS A 30 -13.24 -8.32 -9.09
N GLN A 31 -13.02 -7.03 -9.29
CA GLN A 31 -13.11 -6.37 -10.60
C GLN A 31 -11.81 -5.69 -11.01
N ALA A 32 -10.81 -5.68 -10.11
CA ALA A 32 -9.54 -5.04 -10.36
C ALA A 32 -8.55 -6.00 -11.02
N ASN A 33 -7.64 -5.42 -11.80
CA ASN A 33 -6.50 -6.10 -12.40
C ASN A 33 -5.22 -5.52 -11.79
N TRP A 34 -4.33 -6.39 -11.33
CA TRP A 34 -3.06 -5.99 -10.74
C TRP A 34 -2.02 -7.10 -10.90
N ASP A 35 -0.75 -6.71 -10.86
CA ASP A 35 0.36 -7.66 -10.84
C ASP A 35 0.44 -8.28 -9.43
N ILE A 36 0.08 -9.56 -9.33
CA ILE A 36 0.08 -10.30 -8.05
C ILE A 36 1.49 -10.36 -7.44
N ALA A 37 2.55 -10.29 -8.23
CA ALA A 37 3.93 -10.40 -7.73
C ALA A 37 4.42 -9.13 -7.01
N THR A 38 3.78 -7.98 -7.26
CA THR A 38 4.20 -6.67 -6.75
C THR A 38 3.07 -5.88 -6.07
N ASN A 39 1.82 -6.30 -6.27
CA ASN A 39 0.60 -5.59 -5.91
C ASN A 39 0.42 -4.23 -6.59
N ILE A 40 1.08 -3.99 -7.74
CA ILE A 40 0.85 -2.80 -8.55
C ILE A 40 -0.41 -3.00 -9.41
N PHE A 41 -1.36 -2.08 -9.30
CA PHE A 41 -2.58 -2.06 -10.12
C PHE A 41 -2.25 -1.45 -11.48
N THR A 42 -1.92 -2.31 -12.43
CA THR A 42 -1.24 -1.95 -13.68
C THR A 42 -2.05 -1.03 -14.57
N ASP A 43 -3.36 -1.23 -14.68
CA ASP A 43 -4.23 -0.38 -15.52
C ASP A 43 -4.37 1.03 -14.92
N ILE A 44 -4.55 1.10 -13.60
CA ILE A 44 -4.59 2.37 -12.84
C ILE A 44 -3.25 3.10 -12.96
N PHE A 45 -2.15 2.36 -12.81
CA PHE A 45 -0.80 2.90 -12.95
C PHE A 45 -0.58 3.52 -14.32
N LYS A 46 -0.83 2.76 -15.40
CA LYS A 46 -0.61 3.25 -16.77
C LYS A 46 -1.45 4.50 -17.05
N GLN A 47 -2.72 4.52 -16.64
CA GLN A 47 -3.60 5.67 -16.85
C GLN A 47 -3.16 6.90 -16.05
N ALA A 48 -2.87 6.74 -14.77
CA ALA A 48 -2.46 7.85 -13.91
C ALA A 48 -1.09 8.40 -14.29
N VAL A 49 -0.13 7.53 -14.58
CA VAL A 49 1.22 7.92 -15.01
C VAL A 49 1.21 8.60 -16.38
N ALA A 50 0.37 8.15 -17.32
CA ALA A 50 0.19 8.86 -18.59
C ALA A 50 -0.39 10.27 -18.41
N LYS A 51 -1.34 10.43 -17.48
CA LYS A 51 -1.95 11.74 -17.17
C LYS A 51 -0.92 12.74 -16.64
N ILE A 52 0.01 12.32 -15.78
CA ILE A 52 1.01 13.21 -15.16
C ILE A 52 2.26 13.42 -16.04
N ASN A 53 2.43 12.62 -17.08
CA ASN A 53 3.53 12.68 -18.05
C ASN A 53 3.01 12.80 -19.49
N PRO A 54 2.44 13.95 -19.90
CA PRO A 54 1.81 14.11 -21.23
C PRO A 54 2.78 13.94 -22.41
N ASN A 55 4.09 14.05 -22.16
CA ASN A 55 5.13 13.89 -23.18
C ASN A 55 5.70 12.47 -23.25
N SER A 56 5.31 11.58 -22.33
CA SER A 56 5.78 10.19 -22.32
C SER A 56 4.88 9.30 -23.18
N THR A 57 5.52 8.45 -23.96
CA THR A 57 4.86 7.42 -24.76
C THR A 57 4.36 6.27 -23.88
N ALA A 58 3.36 5.53 -24.37
CA ALA A 58 2.88 4.33 -23.70
C ALA A 58 4.00 3.30 -23.48
N LEU A 59 4.95 3.19 -24.43
CA LEU A 59 6.08 2.28 -24.32
C LEU A 59 7.02 2.65 -23.17
N GLU A 60 7.34 3.93 -23.00
CA GLU A 60 8.17 4.42 -21.89
C GLU A 60 7.51 4.14 -20.53
N ILE A 61 6.19 4.34 -20.43
CA ILE A 61 5.43 4.04 -19.19
C ILE A 61 5.43 2.53 -18.90
N GLU A 62 5.32 1.70 -19.93
CA GLU A 62 5.42 0.25 -19.76
C GLU A 62 6.83 -0.21 -19.39
N GLN A 63 7.87 0.43 -19.92
CA GLN A 63 9.25 0.19 -19.51
C GLN A 63 9.44 0.58 -18.05
N GLU A 64 8.95 1.76 -17.63
CA GLU A 64 9.02 2.18 -16.23
C GLU A 64 8.32 1.19 -15.29
N LEU A 65 7.13 0.71 -15.65
CA LEU A 65 6.43 -0.32 -14.85
C LEU A 65 7.26 -1.61 -14.72
N ARG A 66 7.90 -2.07 -15.81
CA ARG A 66 8.76 -3.25 -15.79
C ARG A 66 9.98 -3.04 -14.90
N ASP A 67 10.64 -1.89 -15.02
CA ASP A 67 11.82 -1.53 -14.23
C ASP A 67 11.49 -1.43 -12.75
N LEU A 68 10.34 -0.86 -12.40
CA LEU A 68 9.83 -0.84 -11.04
C LEU A 68 9.66 -2.26 -10.50
N SER A 69 8.94 -3.14 -11.22
CA SER A 69 8.74 -4.53 -10.81
C SER A 69 10.06 -5.31 -10.62
N ILE A 70 11.11 -4.99 -11.39
CA ILE A 70 12.45 -5.55 -11.19
C ILE A 70 13.10 -4.97 -9.93
N SER A 71 13.09 -3.65 -9.77
CA SER A 71 13.71 -2.97 -8.62
C SER A 71 13.13 -3.39 -7.28
N LEU A 72 11.84 -3.75 -7.24
CA LEU A 72 11.17 -4.24 -6.04
C LEU A 72 11.76 -5.56 -5.51
N LYS A 73 12.53 -6.29 -6.31
CA LYS A 73 13.21 -7.52 -5.90
C LYS A 73 14.58 -7.26 -5.25
N ASN A 74 15.08 -6.03 -5.31
CA ASN A 74 16.39 -5.64 -4.79
C ASN A 74 16.48 -5.80 -3.28
N GLU A 75 17.64 -6.28 -2.81
CA GLU A 75 17.97 -6.33 -1.39
C GLU A 75 18.49 -4.97 -0.88
N ASP A 76 17.67 -3.93 -1.07
CA ASP A 76 18.01 -2.53 -0.76
C ASP A 76 16.96 -1.85 0.13
N LEU A 77 16.07 -2.65 0.73
CA LEU A 77 14.98 -2.18 1.58
C LEU A 77 14.04 -1.17 0.90
N GLY A 78 13.93 -1.21 -0.44
CA GLY A 78 13.08 -0.32 -1.23
C GLY A 78 13.77 0.98 -1.64
N LYS A 79 15.09 1.11 -1.47
CA LYS A 79 15.84 2.32 -1.85
C LYS A 79 15.64 2.70 -3.31
N ALA A 80 15.85 1.75 -4.23
CA ALA A 80 15.73 2.02 -5.66
C ALA A 80 14.31 2.45 -6.02
N PHE A 81 13.30 1.79 -5.45
CA PHE A 81 11.90 2.16 -5.64
C PHE A 81 11.61 3.58 -5.11
N TYR A 82 12.06 3.91 -3.90
CA TYR A 82 11.91 5.25 -3.33
C TYR A 82 12.55 6.32 -4.21
N GLN A 83 13.77 6.07 -4.73
CA GLN A 83 14.45 6.99 -5.64
C GLN A 83 13.64 7.24 -6.91
N ARG A 84 13.05 6.19 -7.51
CA ARG A 84 12.12 6.34 -8.64
C ARG A 84 10.84 7.08 -8.27
N LEU A 85 10.33 6.87 -7.05
CA LEU A 85 9.11 7.53 -6.57
C LEU A 85 9.26 9.04 -6.47
N VAL A 86 10.42 9.53 -6.03
CA VAL A 86 10.69 10.96 -5.80
C VAL A 86 11.46 11.64 -6.93
N GLN A 87 11.77 10.92 -8.01
CA GLN A 87 12.52 11.49 -9.13
C GLN A 87 11.68 12.55 -9.87
N THR A 88 12.36 13.63 -10.28
CA THR A 88 11.73 14.72 -11.04
C THR A 88 12.03 14.67 -12.54
N GLY A 89 13.00 13.85 -12.95
CA GLY A 89 13.35 13.63 -14.35
C GLY A 89 12.81 12.30 -14.88
N GLY A 90 12.50 12.25 -16.18
CA GLY A 90 11.92 11.07 -16.82
C GLY A 90 10.43 10.89 -16.52
N VAL A 91 9.98 9.64 -16.47
CA VAL A 91 8.59 9.29 -16.13
C VAL A 91 8.37 9.52 -14.63
N ARG A 92 7.55 10.51 -14.28
CA ARG A 92 7.14 10.77 -12.89
C ARG A 92 6.08 9.77 -12.46
N LEU A 93 6.18 9.26 -11.23
CA LEU A 93 5.21 8.30 -10.70
C LEU A 93 4.11 8.96 -9.86
N ILE A 94 4.46 10.06 -9.20
CA ILE A 94 3.59 10.87 -8.34
C ILE A 94 3.74 12.32 -8.74
N ASP A 95 2.63 13.03 -8.87
CA ASP A 95 2.63 14.48 -9.04
C ASP A 95 2.59 15.14 -7.65
N PHE A 96 3.77 15.50 -7.14
CA PHE A 96 3.89 16.19 -5.86
C PHE A 96 3.55 17.68 -5.95
N ASP A 97 3.57 18.26 -7.16
CA ASP A 97 3.28 19.67 -7.38
C ASP A 97 1.77 19.93 -7.40
N ASN A 98 1.00 18.97 -7.94
CA ASN A 98 -0.46 19.01 -7.96
C ASN A 98 -1.06 17.67 -7.51
N ILE A 99 -1.40 17.59 -6.24
CA ILE A 99 -1.91 16.37 -5.59
C ILE A 99 -3.18 15.83 -6.27
N GLU A 100 -4.06 16.72 -6.77
CA GLU A 100 -5.32 16.39 -7.45
C GLU A 100 -5.12 15.67 -8.80
N ASN A 101 -3.90 15.69 -9.34
CA ASN A 101 -3.59 14.93 -10.54
C ASN A 101 -3.47 13.42 -10.26
N ASN A 102 -3.15 13.04 -9.02
CA ASN A 102 -3.00 11.66 -8.61
C ASN A 102 -4.36 10.98 -8.35
N GLN A 103 -4.37 9.65 -8.44
CA GLN A 103 -5.51 8.82 -8.10
C GLN A 103 -5.27 8.09 -6.78
N PHE A 104 -6.20 8.26 -5.84
CA PHE A 104 -6.12 7.70 -4.49
C PHE A 104 -7.13 6.57 -4.33
N HIS A 105 -6.65 5.37 -4.01
CA HIS A 105 -7.53 4.22 -3.82
C HIS A 105 -7.30 3.55 -2.47
N VAL A 106 -8.37 2.98 -1.93
CA VAL A 106 -8.35 2.17 -0.71
C VAL A 106 -8.80 0.76 -1.05
N VAL A 107 -7.98 -0.22 -0.67
CA VAL A 107 -8.22 -1.64 -0.89
C VAL A 107 -8.20 -2.34 0.46
N GLN A 108 -9.16 -3.22 0.71
CA GLN A 108 -9.15 -4.09 1.90
C GLN A 108 -8.52 -5.42 1.57
N GLU A 109 -7.80 -5.99 2.54
CA GLU A 109 -7.43 -7.41 2.51
C GLU A 109 -6.60 -7.83 1.26
N LEU A 110 -5.76 -6.92 0.74
CA LEU A 110 -4.87 -7.19 -0.39
C LEU A 110 -3.75 -8.16 0.01
N THR A 111 -3.74 -9.35 -0.58
CA THR A 111 -2.77 -10.40 -0.21
C THR A 111 -1.39 -10.10 -0.78
N CYS A 112 -0.36 -10.28 0.03
CA CYS A 112 1.05 -10.19 -0.34
C CYS A 112 1.68 -11.58 -0.22
N GLY A 113 2.13 -12.15 -1.33
CA GLY A 113 2.66 -13.52 -1.40
C GLY A 113 1.72 -14.48 -2.10
N ASP A 114 2.07 -15.75 -2.05
CA ASP A 114 1.30 -16.82 -2.69
C ASP A 114 0.09 -17.20 -1.81
N LYS A 115 -1.10 -17.24 -2.40
CA LYS A 115 -2.33 -17.65 -1.70
C LYS A 115 -2.24 -19.09 -1.20
N GLU A 116 -1.52 -19.96 -1.90
CA GLU A 116 -1.34 -21.37 -1.56
C GLU A 116 -0.08 -21.62 -0.72
N GLY A 117 0.79 -20.62 -0.60
CA GLY A 117 2.02 -20.65 0.17
C GLY A 117 2.04 -19.65 1.33
N ASP A 118 3.24 -19.19 1.67
CA ASP A 118 3.42 -18.18 2.71
C ASP A 118 2.93 -16.81 2.18
N ASN A 119 1.98 -16.21 2.91
CA ASN A 119 1.45 -14.90 2.59
C ASN A 119 1.14 -14.10 3.86
N PHE A 120 1.02 -12.79 3.65
CA PHE A 120 0.42 -11.90 4.63
C PHE A 120 -0.58 -10.97 3.95
N ARG A 121 -1.44 -10.36 4.75
CA ARG A 121 -2.55 -9.56 4.25
C ARG A 121 -2.77 -8.38 5.18
N PRO A 122 -2.36 -7.18 4.78
CA PRO A 122 -2.73 -5.97 5.50
C PRO A 122 -4.25 -5.82 5.58
N ASP A 123 -4.74 -5.28 6.69
CA ASP A 123 -6.17 -4.97 6.83
C ASP A 123 -6.63 -4.02 5.72
N ILE A 124 -5.84 -2.96 5.48
CA ILE A 124 -6.09 -1.95 4.45
C ILE A 124 -4.77 -1.59 3.74
N THR A 125 -4.82 -1.47 2.42
CA THR A 125 -3.75 -0.94 1.58
C THR A 125 -4.22 0.34 0.90
N LEU A 126 -3.43 1.42 1.00
CA LEU A 126 -3.67 2.64 0.23
C LEU A 126 -2.80 2.64 -1.01
N LEU A 127 -3.43 2.93 -2.14
CA LEU A 127 -2.76 3.08 -3.43
C LEU A 127 -2.71 4.55 -3.82
N ILE A 128 -1.59 4.96 -4.41
CA ILE A 128 -1.48 6.21 -5.16
C ILE A 128 -1.03 5.87 -6.56
N ASN A 129 -1.80 6.28 -7.58
CA ASN A 129 -1.54 5.94 -8.99
C ASN A 129 -1.31 4.43 -9.20
N GLY A 130 -2.06 3.59 -8.48
CA GLY A 130 -1.97 2.13 -8.55
C GLY A 130 -0.79 1.50 -7.79
N LEU A 131 0.10 2.30 -7.19
CA LEU A 131 1.23 1.81 -6.38
C LEU A 131 0.80 1.54 -4.92
N PRO A 132 1.14 0.38 -4.33
CA PRO A 132 0.77 0.03 -2.95
C PRO A 132 1.71 0.67 -1.92
N LEU A 133 1.51 1.96 -1.63
CA LEU A 133 2.47 2.75 -0.84
C LEU A 133 2.26 2.69 0.67
N VAL A 134 1.06 2.34 1.15
CA VAL A 134 0.77 2.35 2.60
C VAL A 134 0.01 1.10 3.01
N PHE A 135 0.48 0.45 4.06
CA PHE A 135 -0.29 -0.56 4.80
C PHE A 135 -0.83 0.04 6.10
N LEU A 136 -2.10 -0.21 6.37
CA LEU A 136 -2.74 0.10 7.64
C LEU A 136 -3.18 -1.19 8.31
N GLU A 137 -2.75 -1.38 9.55
CA GLU A 137 -3.19 -2.43 10.45
C GLU A 137 -4.08 -1.81 11.51
N VAL A 138 -5.35 -2.22 11.58
CA VAL A 138 -6.35 -1.55 12.42
C VAL A 138 -6.89 -2.51 13.47
N LYS A 139 -6.68 -2.18 14.75
CA LYS A 139 -7.10 -3.01 15.88
C LYS A 139 -8.14 -2.32 16.77
N ARG A 140 -8.91 -3.15 17.46
CA ARG A 140 -9.87 -2.73 18.51
C ARG A 140 -9.14 -2.10 19.71
N PRO A 141 -9.79 -1.18 20.44
CA PRO A 141 -9.17 -0.43 21.55
C PRO A 141 -8.70 -1.30 22.72
N ASN A 142 -9.37 -2.43 22.94
CA ASN A 142 -9.07 -3.34 24.05
C ASN A 142 -8.06 -4.44 23.66
N ASN A 143 -7.35 -4.31 22.53
CA ASN A 143 -6.37 -5.30 22.08
C ASN A 143 -4.98 -4.72 21.73
N PRO A 144 -4.30 -4.02 22.66
CA PRO A 144 -2.96 -3.49 22.41
C PRO A 144 -1.92 -4.59 22.18
N LYS A 145 -2.08 -5.75 22.82
CA LYS A 145 -1.21 -6.92 22.60
C LYS A 145 -1.28 -7.45 21.17
N GLY A 146 -2.47 -7.43 20.56
CA GLY A 146 -2.65 -7.85 19.17
C GLY A 146 -1.88 -6.97 18.19
N LEU A 147 -1.77 -5.66 18.47
CA LEU A 147 -1.04 -4.72 17.64
C LEU A 147 0.48 -4.92 17.73
N ILE A 148 1.00 -5.14 18.94
CA ILE A 148 2.42 -5.48 19.16
C ILE A 148 2.75 -6.79 18.43
N ALA A 149 1.90 -7.80 18.56
CA ALA A 149 2.11 -9.08 17.89
C ALA A 149 2.07 -8.98 16.35
N GLU A 150 1.25 -8.09 15.77
CA GLU A 150 1.31 -7.82 14.32
C GLU A 150 2.61 -7.12 13.93
N ALA A 151 3.09 -6.16 14.73
CA ALA A 151 4.35 -5.49 14.47
C ALA A 151 5.54 -6.47 14.50
N GLU A 152 5.59 -7.36 15.49
CA GLU A 152 6.60 -8.43 15.58
C GLU A 152 6.51 -9.40 14.39
N ARG A 153 5.30 -9.80 13.98
CA ARG A 153 5.08 -10.61 12.77
C ARG A 153 5.60 -9.89 11.52
N MET A 154 5.37 -8.59 11.41
CA MET A 154 5.83 -7.81 10.27
C MET A 154 7.36 -7.70 10.24
N GLU A 155 8.01 -7.53 11.39
CA GLU A 155 9.46 -7.53 11.49
C GLU A 155 10.07 -8.86 11.03
N TYR A 156 9.47 -9.99 11.40
CA TYR A 156 9.86 -11.30 10.89
C TYR A 156 9.65 -11.41 9.37
N ARG A 157 8.52 -10.92 8.83
CA ARG A 157 8.24 -10.93 7.38
C ARG A 157 9.24 -10.10 6.58
N CYS A 158 9.75 -9.00 7.14
CA CYS A 158 10.79 -8.17 6.52
C CYS A 158 12.10 -8.91 6.23
N GLN A 159 12.35 -10.03 6.90
CA GLN A 159 13.53 -10.87 6.70
C GLN A 159 13.32 -11.91 5.57
N LYS A 160 12.08 -12.12 5.11
CA LYS A 160 11.76 -13.11 4.07
C LYS A 160 11.88 -12.52 2.67
N ALA A 161 12.75 -13.11 1.85
CA ALA A 161 12.94 -12.72 0.46
C ALA A 161 11.64 -12.78 -0.36
N ALA A 162 10.74 -13.74 -0.06
CA ALA A 162 9.45 -13.89 -0.71
C ALA A 162 8.53 -12.66 -0.58
N PHE A 163 8.69 -11.88 0.49
CA PHE A 163 7.86 -10.69 0.74
C PHE A 163 8.49 -9.38 0.28
N ARG A 164 9.74 -9.45 -0.20
CA ARG A 164 10.53 -8.28 -0.57
C ARG A 164 9.83 -7.37 -1.59
N PRO A 165 9.19 -7.86 -2.66
CA PRO A 165 8.54 -6.96 -3.63
C PRO A 165 7.44 -6.08 -3.01
N TYR A 166 6.58 -6.67 -2.18
CA TYR A 166 5.49 -5.95 -1.52
C TYR A 166 6.01 -4.95 -0.48
N LEU A 167 6.99 -5.38 0.30
CA LEU A 167 7.57 -4.58 1.37
C LEU A 167 8.49 -3.47 0.83
N ASN A 168 9.08 -3.64 -0.36
CA ASN A 168 9.89 -2.61 -1.01
C ASN A 168 9.01 -1.52 -1.66
N ALA A 169 7.81 -1.89 -2.12
CA ALA A 169 6.85 -0.92 -2.67
C ALA A 169 6.21 -0.06 -1.57
N THR A 170 6.02 -0.63 -0.37
CA THR A 170 5.39 0.04 0.76
C THR A 170 6.33 1.08 1.38
N GLN A 171 5.89 2.34 1.47
CA GLN A 171 6.64 3.44 2.08
C GLN A 171 6.31 3.61 3.56
N LEU A 172 5.04 3.38 3.94
CA LEU A 172 4.57 3.51 5.31
C LEU A 172 3.79 2.27 5.76
N MET A 173 4.06 1.82 6.98
CA MET A 173 3.25 0.85 7.69
C MET A 173 2.73 1.49 8.97
N ILE A 174 1.41 1.59 9.09
CA ILE A 174 0.75 2.32 10.18
C ILE A 174 -0.09 1.33 10.98
N PHE A 175 0.17 1.28 12.28
CA PHE A 175 -0.60 0.48 13.22
C PHE A 175 -1.52 1.39 14.03
N LEU A 176 -2.81 1.13 13.97
CA LEU A 176 -3.85 2.01 14.45
C LEU A 176 -4.73 1.32 15.49
N ILE A 177 -5.06 2.05 16.55
CA ILE A 177 -6.08 1.65 17.51
C ILE A 177 -7.27 2.59 17.38
N ILE A 178 -8.41 2.06 16.90
CA ILE A 178 -9.62 2.86 16.74
C ILE A 178 -10.38 2.90 18.06
N ARG A 179 -10.24 4.00 18.82
CA ARG A 179 -10.95 4.18 20.10
C ARG A 179 -12.38 4.68 19.92
N ASN A 180 -12.61 5.55 18.93
CA ASN A 180 -13.90 6.06 18.47
C ASN A 180 -13.78 6.41 16.98
N ILE A 181 -14.90 6.55 16.26
CA ILE A 181 -14.97 6.81 14.79
C ILE A 181 -14.11 8.01 14.33
N LEU A 182 -13.70 8.89 15.25
CA LEU A 182 -13.07 10.18 14.95
C LEU A 182 -11.61 10.33 15.42
N ASN A 183 -11.05 9.41 16.20
CA ASN A 183 -9.71 9.58 16.78
C ASN A 183 -8.74 8.52 16.29
N LEU A 184 -8.00 8.87 15.24
CA LEU A 184 -6.86 8.13 14.72
C LEU A 184 -5.64 8.44 15.60
N ILE A 185 -5.25 7.51 16.48
CA ILE A 185 -3.97 7.63 17.19
C ILE A 185 -2.88 7.09 16.27
N LEU A 186 -2.04 8.00 15.76
CA LEU A 186 -0.88 7.68 14.93
C LEU A 186 0.22 7.09 15.82
N ILE A 187 0.47 5.78 15.72
CA ILE A 187 1.61 5.14 16.40
C ILE A 187 2.80 5.10 15.43
N LYS A 188 3.95 5.53 15.96
CA LYS A 188 5.26 5.79 15.33
C LYS A 188 5.57 5.00 14.04
N LEU A 189 5.83 5.76 12.97
CA LEU A 189 6.21 5.31 11.64
C LEU A 189 7.63 4.70 11.66
N LYS A 190 7.79 3.40 11.36
CA LYS A 190 9.05 2.88 10.82
C LYS A 190 8.97 3.03 9.30
N GLY A 191 9.44 4.15 8.76
CA GLY A 191 9.72 4.24 7.33
C GLY A 191 10.87 3.28 7.01
N ARG A 192 10.72 2.44 5.98
CA ARG A 192 11.76 1.47 5.60
C ARG A 192 13.00 2.18 5.03
N PHE A 193 12.79 3.37 4.47
CA PHE A 193 13.82 4.29 4.03
C PHE A 193 13.59 5.69 4.63
N MET A 194 13.72 5.83 5.94
CA MET A 194 14.12 7.13 6.49
C MET A 194 15.65 7.11 6.59
N PRO A 195 16.39 7.99 5.91
CA PRO A 195 17.81 8.14 6.19
C PRO A 195 17.95 8.35 7.70
N ARG A 196 18.86 7.60 8.33
CA ARG A 196 19.25 7.87 9.71
C ARG A 196 19.90 9.24 9.80
#